data_AF-A0A2T9ZVS6-F1
#
_entry.id   AF-A0A2T9ZVS6-F1
#
_cell.length_a   1.000
_cell.length_b   1.000
_cell.length_c   1.000
_cell.angle_alpha   90.00
_cell.angle_beta   90.00
_cell.angle_gamma   90.00
#
_symmetry.space_group_name_H-M   'P 1'
#
loop_
_entity.id
_entity.type
_entity.pdbx_description
1 polymer ?
#
loop_
_entity_poly.entity_id
_entity_poly.type
_entity_poly.pdbx_seq_one_letter_code
_entity_poly.pdbx_strand_id
1 'polypeptide(L)'
;MPLVNMREMLHHAYGNGYAVGAFDLVNLDFLEGILDAAERCASPVILSLAESHFEYFDFELLLSAVEKAARNASVPVAIHLDHGESLQSAMNAINHGCNGVMVDASHRSLDDNIRTTRSVVEMAHGCGVPVEGELGYVPGVEGEDAERHPGKVSYTTTDQAIHFVETTGIDFLAVSIGTVHGRMRGEAKLDFQRLRDINQALGLPLVIHGGTGLSEDQYRQLITNGVVKINYYTALADAAGAAIRKNVEATENNAFTQLTRGVKAAVSEEAERCIRLWGSAGRATEVLTQCTPWLPVEHLIVYNVNGLDDEGVTEMMAKGRDVLSKIPGVREVATGSAVKTDAAYRYTWLVQFCHPAVIDSYRDHADHVAFADQLFRPVAGERISIDYAWIE
;
A
#
# COMPACT_ATOMS: atom_id res chain seq x y z
N MET A 1 7.96 4.80 15.19
CA MET A 1 8.18 3.56 14.40
C MET A 1 7.14 2.48 14.72
N PRO A 2 6.22 2.16 13.80
CA PRO A 2 5.93 0.73 13.54
C PRO A 2 5.56 0.41 12.07
N LEU A 3 5.95 1.24 11.09
CA LEU A 3 5.83 0.86 9.68
C LEU A 3 6.92 -0.18 9.38
N VAL A 4 6.57 -1.33 8.80
CA VAL A 4 7.50 -2.44 8.52
C VAL A 4 7.43 -2.88 7.05
N ASN A 5 8.46 -3.57 6.58
CA ASN A 5 8.48 -4.14 5.24
C ASN A 5 7.33 -5.15 5.04
N MET A 6 6.44 -4.86 4.08
CA MET A 6 5.25 -5.68 3.83
C MET A 6 5.57 -7.09 3.29
N ARG A 7 6.65 -7.25 2.51
CA ARG A 7 7.15 -8.56 2.03
C ARG A 7 7.45 -9.45 3.21
N GLU A 8 8.26 -8.96 4.13
CA GLU A 8 8.66 -9.71 5.32
C GLU A 8 7.48 -9.98 6.24
N MET A 9 6.55 -9.03 6.40
CA MET A 9 5.31 -9.23 7.17
C MET A 9 4.48 -10.40 6.64
N LEU A 10 4.26 -10.47 5.32
CA LEU A 10 3.44 -11.52 4.72
C LEU A 10 4.18 -12.86 4.63
N HIS A 11 5.50 -12.87 4.46
CA HIS A 11 6.28 -14.11 4.60
C HIS A 11 6.29 -14.63 6.04
N HIS A 12 6.33 -13.74 7.04
CA HIS A 12 6.18 -14.13 8.44
C HIS A 12 4.80 -14.80 8.67
N ALA A 13 3.72 -14.21 8.13
CA ALA A 13 2.39 -14.78 8.17
C ALA A 13 2.32 -16.16 7.50
N TYR A 14 2.93 -16.29 6.32
CA TYR A 14 3.00 -17.54 5.56
C TYR A 14 3.71 -18.66 6.35
N GLY A 15 4.88 -18.37 6.93
CA GLY A 15 5.64 -19.34 7.71
C GLY A 15 4.98 -19.74 9.03
N ASN A 16 4.09 -18.91 9.57
CA ASN A 16 3.43 -19.12 10.87
C ASN A 16 1.95 -19.49 10.78
N GLY A 17 1.40 -19.66 9.56
CA GLY A 17 0.05 -20.18 9.34
C GLY A 17 -1.08 -19.26 9.83
N TYR A 18 -0.97 -17.96 9.57
CA TYR A 18 -2.04 -16.99 9.86
C TYR A 18 -2.21 -16.00 8.69
N ALA A 19 -3.28 -15.21 8.72
CA ALA A 19 -3.48 -14.11 7.77
C ALA A 19 -3.51 -12.73 8.44
N VAL A 20 -2.90 -11.75 7.78
CA VAL A 20 -2.96 -10.33 8.09
C VAL A 20 -4.17 -9.73 7.38
N GLY A 21 -4.97 -8.97 8.13
CA GLY A 21 -6.07 -8.22 7.55
C GLY A 21 -5.58 -7.03 6.75
N ALA A 22 -6.00 -6.94 5.49
CA ALA A 22 -5.90 -5.74 4.67
C ALA A 22 -7.26 -5.06 4.63
N PHE A 23 -7.42 -4.05 5.48
CA PHE A 23 -8.69 -3.37 5.68
C PHE A 23 -8.69 -2.08 4.87
N ASP A 24 -9.62 -1.94 3.93
CA ASP A 24 -9.75 -0.66 3.22
C ASP A 24 -10.36 0.39 4.13
N LEU A 25 -9.87 1.62 3.97
CA LEU A 25 -10.34 2.78 4.68
C LEU A 25 -10.74 3.89 3.70
N VAL A 26 -11.72 4.69 4.12
CA VAL A 26 -12.25 5.82 3.32
C VAL A 26 -12.24 7.14 4.07
N ASN A 27 -11.91 7.13 5.38
CA ASN A 27 -11.82 8.31 6.22
C ASN A 27 -11.08 8.00 7.55
N LEU A 28 -11.02 9.00 8.44
CA LEU A 28 -10.35 8.87 9.74
C LEU A 28 -11.07 7.93 10.72
N ASP A 29 -12.40 7.81 10.68
CA ASP A 29 -13.12 6.85 11.55
C ASP A 29 -12.71 5.41 11.24
N PHE A 30 -12.50 5.09 9.95
CA PHE A 30 -12.00 3.78 9.53
C PHE A 30 -10.55 3.58 9.94
N LEU A 31 -9.68 4.56 9.64
CA LEU A 31 -8.26 4.51 10.01
C LEU A 31 -8.07 4.27 11.50
N GLU A 32 -8.70 5.08 12.35
CA GLU A 32 -8.58 4.94 13.79
C GLU A 32 -9.25 3.64 14.27
N GLY A 33 -10.39 3.24 13.71
CA GLY A 33 -11.08 2.02 14.11
C GLY A 33 -10.25 0.76 13.85
N ILE A 34 -9.64 0.68 12.67
CA ILE A 34 -8.75 -0.43 12.26
C ILE A 34 -7.51 -0.47 13.15
N LEU A 35 -6.85 0.66 13.37
CA LEU A 35 -5.68 0.73 14.25
C LEU A 35 -6.02 0.40 15.70
N ASP A 36 -7.09 0.96 16.26
CA ASP A 36 -7.57 0.66 17.60
C ASP A 36 -7.80 -0.86 17.79
N ALA A 37 -8.29 -1.55 16.76
CA ALA A 37 -8.50 -3.01 16.78
C ALA A 37 -7.17 -3.78 16.75
N ALA A 38 -6.27 -3.40 15.85
CA ALA A 38 -4.95 -4.02 15.69
C ALA A 38 -4.11 -3.87 16.97
N GLU A 39 -4.12 -2.69 17.58
CA GLU A 39 -3.40 -2.40 18.82
C GLU A 39 -3.97 -3.20 20.01
N ARG A 40 -5.29 -3.23 20.19
CA ARG A 40 -5.92 -4.07 21.24
C ARG A 40 -5.61 -5.55 21.07
N CYS A 41 -5.45 -6.00 19.83
CA CYS A 41 -5.12 -7.39 19.53
C CYS A 41 -3.62 -7.67 19.51
N ALA A 42 -2.74 -6.66 19.65
CA ALA A 42 -1.32 -6.78 19.39
C ALA A 42 -1.03 -7.51 18.07
N SER A 43 -1.66 -7.05 16.97
CA SER A 43 -1.64 -7.72 15.66
C SER A 43 -0.94 -6.88 14.60
N PRO A 44 -0.19 -7.48 13.65
CA PRO A 44 0.12 -6.81 12.40
C PRO A 44 -1.16 -6.45 11.64
N VAL A 45 -1.12 -5.35 10.88
CA VAL A 45 -2.25 -4.90 10.06
C VAL A 45 -1.77 -4.23 8.77
N ILE A 46 -2.55 -4.35 7.71
CA ILE A 46 -2.36 -3.61 6.47
C ILE A 46 -3.47 -2.57 6.36
N LEU A 47 -3.09 -1.29 6.30
CA LEU A 47 -3.99 -0.18 5.99
C LEU A 47 -4.07 -0.08 4.46
N SER A 48 -5.24 -0.40 3.92
CA SER A 48 -5.44 -0.55 2.48
C SER A 48 -6.24 0.64 1.93
N LEU A 49 -5.89 1.10 0.72
CA LEU A 49 -6.62 2.15 0.01
C LEU A 49 -6.90 1.68 -1.41
N ALA A 50 -8.17 1.39 -1.71
CA ALA A 50 -8.61 1.00 -3.03
C ALA A 50 -8.75 2.21 -3.98
N GLU A 51 -8.21 2.10 -5.19
CA GLU A 51 -8.29 3.14 -6.22
C GLU A 51 -9.73 3.51 -6.57
N SER A 52 -10.65 2.53 -6.53
CA SER A 52 -12.09 2.75 -6.72
C SER A 52 -12.72 3.71 -5.71
N HIS A 53 -12.08 3.94 -4.56
CA HIS A 53 -12.59 4.83 -3.52
C HIS A 53 -12.03 6.27 -3.59
N PHE A 54 -11.12 6.56 -4.52
CA PHE A 54 -10.47 7.88 -4.59
C PHE A 54 -11.43 9.02 -4.96
N GLU A 55 -12.65 8.73 -5.41
CA GLU A 55 -13.69 9.74 -5.60
C GLU A 55 -14.29 10.27 -4.27
N TYR A 56 -14.13 9.52 -3.17
CA TYR A 56 -14.75 9.84 -1.87
C TYR A 56 -13.87 10.72 -0.98
N PHE A 57 -12.56 10.78 -1.24
CA PHE A 57 -11.59 11.51 -0.43
C PHE A 57 -10.42 12.01 -1.28
N ASP A 58 -9.74 13.04 -0.80
CA ASP A 58 -8.44 13.43 -1.35
C ASP A 58 -7.40 12.36 -0.96
N PHE A 59 -6.92 11.62 -1.96
CA PHE A 59 -6.00 10.50 -1.76
C PHE A 59 -4.71 10.92 -1.06
N GLU A 60 -4.08 12.01 -1.48
CA GLU A 60 -2.80 12.46 -0.93
C GLU A 60 -2.96 12.94 0.52
N LEU A 61 -4.05 13.65 0.80
CA LEU A 61 -4.36 14.12 2.15
C LEU A 61 -4.66 12.95 3.11
N LEU A 62 -5.48 12.00 2.68
CA LEU A 62 -5.80 10.83 3.50
C LEU A 62 -4.56 9.96 3.72
N LEU A 63 -3.77 9.73 2.66
CA LEU A 63 -2.56 8.91 2.76
C LEU A 63 -1.50 9.55 3.67
N SER A 64 -1.40 10.87 3.71
CA SER A 64 -0.57 11.60 4.69
C SER A 64 -1.01 11.32 6.13
N ALA A 65 -2.32 11.29 6.39
CA ALA A 65 -2.86 10.94 7.70
C ALA A 65 -2.63 9.46 8.04
N VAL A 66 -2.81 8.56 7.07
CA VAL A 66 -2.55 7.12 7.18
C VAL A 66 -1.08 6.86 7.51
N GLU A 67 -0.14 7.47 6.79
CA GLU A 67 1.29 7.31 7.05
C GLU A 67 1.65 7.82 8.45
N LYS A 68 1.11 8.98 8.84
CA LYS A 68 1.37 9.53 10.18
C LYS A 68 0.83 8.62 11.28
N ALA A 69 -0.39 8.11 11.13
CA ALA A 69 -1.00 7.19 12.08
C ALA A 69 -0.25 5.85 12.13
N ALA A 70 0.11 5.30 10.97
CA ALA A 70 0.92 4.10 10.86
C ALA A 70 2.24 4.27 11.61
N ARG A 71 3.02 5.34 11.37
CA ARG A 71 4.30 5.63 12.06
C ARG A 71 4.18 5.80 13.58
N ASN A 72 3.00 6.13 14.08
CA ASN A 72 2.73 6.38 15.50
C ASN A 72 2.13 5.16 16.23
N ALA A 73 1.69 4.12 15.52
CA ALA A 73 1.05 2.97 16.15
C ALA A 73 2.04 2.17 17.05
N SER A 74 1.49 1.27 17.84
CA SER A 74 2.24 0.36 18.72
C SER A 74 2.41 -1.06 18.16
N VAL A 75 1.83 -1.32 17.00
CA VAL A 75 1.84 -2.62 16.31
C VAL A 75 2.34 -2.48 14.88
N PRO A 76 2.91 -3.52 14.26
CA PRO A 76 3.47 -3.43 12.91
C PRO A 76 2.39 -3.13 11.87
N VAL A 77 2.62 -2.10 11.06
CA VAL A 77 1.72 -1.62 10.02
C VAL A 77 2.42 -1.69 8.66
N ALA A 78 1.65 -2.01 7.61
CA ALA A 78 2.00 -1.73 6.22
C ALA A 78 0.87 -0.90 5.58
N ILE A 79 1.19 -0.16 4.53
CA ILE A 79 0.25 0.68 3.78
C ILE A 79 0.23 0.20 2.34
N HIS A 80 -0.96 -0.13 1.84
CA HIS A 80 -1.13 -0.83 0.57
C HIS A 80 -2.07 -0.06 -0.37
N LEU A 81 -1.65 0.08 -1.64
CA LEU A 81 -2.57 0.44 -2.73
C LEU A 81 -3.32 -0.81 -3.17
N ASP A 82 -4.64 -0.77 -3.15
CA ASP A 82 -5.51 -1.86 -3.60
C ASP A 82 -6.10 -1.57 -4.98
N HIS A 83 -6.17 -2.61 -5.82
CA HIS A 83 -6.68 -2.55 -7.20
C HIS A 83 -6.08 -1.42 -8.06
N GLY A 84 -4.75 -1.20 -7.99
CA GLY A 84 -4.08 -0.23 -8.84
C GLY A 84 -4.20 -0.57 -10.33
N GLU A 85 -4.76 0.32 -11.15
CA GLU A 85 -5.04 0.01 -12.56
C GLU A 85 -3.85 0.28 -13.50
N SER A 86 -2.83 0.99 -13.04
CA SER A 86 -1.74 1.48 -13.88
C SER A 86 -0.41 1.69 -13.16
N LEU A 87 0.67 1.76 -13.95
CA LEU A 87 2.00 2.14 -13.46
C LEU A 87 2.00 3.51 -12.78
N GLN A 88 1.22 4.46 -13.32
CA GLN A 88 1.12 5.81 -12.76
C GLN A 88 0.42 5.80 -11.40
N SER A 89 -0.63 4.99 -11.23
CA SER A 89 -1.32 4.82 -9.95
C SER A 89 -0.38 4.21 -8.90
N ALA A 90 0.34 3.14 -9.25
CA ALA A 90 1.33 2.52 -8.37
C ALA A 90 2.45 3.50 -7.98
N MET A 91 3.00 4.25 -8.94
CA MET A 91 4.03 5.24 -8.67
C MET A 91 3.51 6.36 -7.75
N ASN A 92 2.30 6.86 -7.99
CA ASN A 92 1.67 7.86 -7.15
C ASN A 92 1.53 7.34 -5.70
N ALA A 93 1.02 6.13 -5.53
CA ALA A 93 0.86 5.54 -4.21
C ALA A 93 2.19 5.37 -3.46
N ILE A 94 3.26 4.92 -4.14
CA ILE A 94 4.60 4.79 -3.57
C ILE A 94 5.16 6.17 -3.17
N ASN A 95 5.00 7.18 -4.02
CA ASN A 95 5.46 8.54 -3.75
C ASN A 95 4.68 9.19 -2.59
N HIS A 96 3.47 8.73 -2.26
CA HIS A 96 2.62 9.31 -1.21
C HIS A 96 2.44 8.50 0.08
N GLY A 97 2.73 7.20 0.14
CA GLY A 97 2.94 6.53 1.44
C GLY A 97 3.01 5.02 1.40
N CYS A 98 2.56 4.42 0.31
CA CYS A 98 2.40 2.99 0.22
C CYS A 98 3.75 2.28 0.18
N ASN A 99 3.88 1.27 1.03
CA ASN A 99 5.02 0.35 1.05
C ASN A 99 4.61 -1.08 0.67
N GLY A 100 3.48 -1.21 -0.01
CA GLY A 100 3.08 -2.31 -0.87
C GLY A 100 2.09 -1.80 -1.91
N VAL A 101 2.06 -2.38 -3.10
CA VAL A 101 1.10 -2.01 -4.14
C VAL A 101 0.51 -3.25 -4.80
N MET A 102 -0.77 -3.19 -5.14
CA MET A 102 -1.41 -4.15 -6.03
C MET A 102 -1.53 -3.55 -7.43
N VAL A 103 -1.31 -4.39 -8.44
CA VAL A 103 -1.68 -4.10 -9.82
C VAL A 103 -2.77 -5.06 -10.27
N ASP A 104 -3.93 -4.51 -10.60
CA ASP A 104 -5.07 -5.27 -11.11
C ASP A 104 -5.25 -5.05 -12.62
N ALA A 105 -4.60 -5.92 -13.39
CA ALA A 105 -4.83 -6.07 -14.82
C ALA A 105 -5.57 -7.37 -15.15
N SER A 106 -6.29 -7.94 -14.17
CA SER A 106 -6.95 -9.25 -14.24
C SER A 106 -8.05 -9.31 -15.32
N HIS A 107 -8.68 -8.18 -15.62
CA HIS A 107 -9.68 -8.01 -16.67
C HIS A 107 -9.10 -8.06 -18.10
N ARG A 108 -7.77 -8.06 -18.27
CA ARG A 108 -7.09 -8.07 -19.58
C ARG A 108 -6.72 -9.49 -20.01
N SER A 109 -6.18 -9.62 -21.23
CA SER A 109 -5.56 -10.88 -21.65
C SER A 109 -4.39 -11.22 -20.73
N LEU A 110 -4.06 -12.51 -20.59
CA LEU A 110 -2.95 -12.95 -19.74
C LEU A 110 -1.63 -12.27 -20.12
N ASP A 111 -1.33 -12.14 -21.41
CA ASP A 111 -0.11 -11.49 -21.91
C ASP A 111 -0.08 -9.99 -21.56
N ASP A 112 -1.22 -9.31 -21.65
CA ASP A 112 -1.32 -7.90 -21.28
C ASP A 112 -1.22 -7.71 -19.76
N ASN A 113 -1.82 -8.62 -18.98
CA ASN A 113 -1.70 -8.62 -17.53
C ASN A 113 -0.23 -8.82 -17.12
N ILE A 114 0.46 -9.82 -17.67
CA ILE A 114 1.89 -10.06 -17.42
C ILE A 114 2.72 -8.82 -17.77
N ARG A 115 2.48 -8.21 -18.94
CA ARG A 115 3.24 -7.03 -19.38
C ARG A 115 3.05 -5.84 -18.43
N THR A 116 1.81 -5.54 -18.06
CA THR A 116 1.49 -4.44 -17.14
C THR A 116 2.08 -4.71 -15.76
N THR A 117 1.84 -5.91 -15.22
CA THR A 117 2.32 -6.32 -13.91
C THR A 117 3.84 -6.29 -13.82
N ARG A 118 4.56 -6.82 -14.81
CA ARG A 118 6.03 -6.78 -14.84
C ARG A 118 6.57 -5.35 -14.85
N SER A 119 5.93 -4.44 -15.59
CA SER A 119 6.33 -3.02 -15.60
C SER A 119 6.18 -2.37 -14.22
N VAL A 120 5.12 -2.71 -13.48
CA VAL A 120 4.91 -2.26 -12.10
C VAL A 120 5.93 -2.88 -11.15
N VAL A 121 6.20 -4.20 -11.29
CA VAL A 121 7.21 -4.92 -10.50
C VAL A 121 8.58 -4.29 -10.66
N GLU A 122 9.05 -4.07 -11.90
CA GLU A 122 10.35 -3.46 -12.19
C GLU A 122 10.50 -2.10 -11.49
N MET A 123 9.47 -1.24 -11.56
CA MET A 123 9.46 0.08 -10.92
C MET A 123 9.41 -0.01 -9.38
N ALA A 124 8.47 -0.79 -8.84
CA ALA A 124 8.22 -0.88 -7.41
C ALA A 124 9.38 -1.54 -6.67
N HIS A 125 10.00 -2.58 -7.25
CA HIS A 125 11.20 -3.21 -6.70
C HIS A 125 12.40 -2.25 -6.69
N GLY A 126 12.51 -1.36 -7.68
CA GLY A 126 13.46 -0.24 -7.66
C GLY A 126 13.23 0.75 -6.51
N CYS A 127 12.03 0.74 -5.92
CA CYS A 127 11.67 1.48 -4.70
C CYS A 127 11.70 0.62 -3.43
N GLY A 128 12.06 -0.67 -3.53
CA GLY A 128 12.00 -1.63 -2.43
C GLY A 128 10.59 -2.07 -2.04
N VAL A 129 9.57 -1.69 -2.82
CA VAL A 129 8.15 -1.94 -2.54
C VAL A 129 7.73 -3.27 -3.17
N PRO A 130 7.14 -4.21 -2.40
CA PRO A 130 6.59 -5.44 -2.96
C PRO A 130 5.30 -5.21 -3.75
N VAL A 131 5.07 -6.10 -4.71
CA VAL A 131 3.92 -6.05 -5.62
C VAL A 131 3.04 -7.28 -5.46
N GLU A 132 1.75 -7.02 -5.26
CA GLU A 132 0.69 -8.00 -5.42
C GLU A 132 0.17 -7.97 -6.86
N GLY A 133 0.11 -9.13 -7.51
CA GLY A 133 -0.58 -9.29 -8.80
C GLY A 133 -1.87 -10.07 -8.64
N GLU A 134 -2.85 -9.81 -9.51
CA GLU A 134 -4.08 -10.60 -9.59
C GLU A 134 -4.12 -11.46 -10.85
N LEU A 135 -4.49 -12.73 -10.67
CA LEU A 135 -4.73 -13.66 -11.75
C LEU A 135 -6.07 -14.37 -11.56
N GLY A 136 -6.87 -14.42 -12.64
CA GLY A 136 -8.28 -14.79 -12.56
C GLY A 136 -9.12 -13.53 -12.75
N TYR A 137 -10.36 -13.55 -12.30
CA TYR A 137 -11.17 -12.35 -12.17
C TYR A 137 -12.17 -12.53 -11.03
N VAL A 138 -12.15 -11.60 -10.09
CA VAL A 138 -13.11 -11.51 -8.98
C VAL A 138 -14.16 -10.44 -9.35
N PRO A 139 -15.41 -10.82 -9.69
CA PRO A 139 -16.42 -9.85 -10.08
C PRO A 139 -16.94 -9.08 -8.86
N GLY A 140 -17.44 -7.86 -9.07
CA GLY A 140 -18.02 -7.00 -8.03
C GLY A 140 -17.24 -5.72 -7.80
N VAL A 141 -17.79 -4.84 -6.97
CA VAL A 141 -17.13 -3.62 -6.46
C VAL A 141 -17.26 -3.62 -4.94
N GLU A 142 -16.18 -3.30 -4.24
CA GLU A 142 -16.17 -3.21 -2.78
C GLU A 142 -17.23 -2.21 -2.27
N GLY A 143 -17.98 -2.60 -1.23
CA GLY A 143 -19.07 -1.81 -0.65
C GLY A 143 -20.41 -1.88 -1.40
N GLU A 144 -20.42 -2.41 -2.61
CA GLU A 144 -21.62 -2.57 -3.43
C GLU A 144 -22.21 -4.00 -3.39
N ASP A 145 -23.37 -4.18 -4.02
CA ASP A 145 -23.93 -5.52 -4.22
C ASP A 145 -23.27 -6.17 -5.45
N ALA A 146 -22.69 -7.37 -5.29
CA ALA A 146 -21.98 -8.08 -6.37
C ALA A 146 -22.84 -8.29 -7.63
N GLU A 147 -24.17 -8.45 -7.47
CA GLU A 147 -25.13 -8.64 -8.56
C GLU A 147 -25.27 -7.40 -9.48
N ARG A 148 -24.89 -6.20 -9.00
CA ARG A 148 -24.90 -4.97 -9.83
C ARG A 148 -23.77 -4.93 -10.84
N HIS A 149 -22.75 -5.77 -10.65
CA HIS A 149 -21.57 -5.88 -11.50
C HIS A 149 -21.44 -7.32 -12.00
N PRO A 150 -22.34 -7.79 -12.90
CA PRO A 150 -22.36 -9.17 -13.37
C PRO A 150 -21.14 -9.46 -14.24
N GLY A 151 -20.04 -9.84 -13.60
CA GLY A 151 -18.85 -10.37 -14.24
C GLY A 151 -18.83 -11.90 -14.22
N LYS A 152 -18.24 -12.53 -15.24
CA LYS A 152 -18.00 -13.98 -15.20
C LYS A 152 -16.74 -14.25 -14.39
N VAL A 153 -16.88 -14.93 -13.25
CA VAL A 153 -15.74 -15.44 -12.47
C VAL A 153 -14.80 -16.20 -13.39
N SER A 154 -13.53 -15.82 -13.38
CA SER A 154 -12.47 -16.54 -14.08
C SER A 154 -11.55 -17.14 -13.04
N TYR A 155 -11.59 -18.47 -12.89
CA TYR A 155 -10.78 -19.17 -11.89
C TYR A 155 -9.31 -19.19 -12.27
N THR A 156 -8.44 -18.97 -11.29
CA THR A 156 -6.99 -19.10 -11.44
C THR A 156 -6.61 -20.56 -11.65
N THR A 157 -5.92 -20.90 -12.74
CA THR A 157 -5.34 -22.25 -12.90
C THR A 157 -3.91 -22.30 -12.36
N THR A 158 -3.47 -23.47 -11.88
CA THR A 158 -2.11 -23.67 -11.36
C THR A 158 -1.04 -23.35 -12.41
N ASP A 159 -1.22 -23.81 -13.66
CA ASP A 159 -0.26 -23.56 -14.74
C ASP A 159 -0.15 -22.06 -15.08
N GLN A 160 -1.28 -21.35 -15.12
CA GLN A 160 -1.25 -19.90 -15.33
C GLN A 160 -0.59 -19.18 -14.16
N ALA A 161 -0.84 -19.63 -12.91
CA ALA A 161 -0.25 -19.03 -11.72
C ALA A 161 1.28 -19.17 -11.71
N ILE A 162 1.80 -20.37 -12.04
CA ILE A 162 3.25 -20.62 -12.20
C ILE A 162 3.81 -19.68 -13.25
N HIS A 163 3.25 -19.68 -14.45
CA HIS A 163 3.73 -18.86 -15.56
C HIS A 163 3.70 -17.36 -15.22
N PHE A 164 2.63 -16.91 -14.57
CA PHE A 164 2.44 -15.51 -14.20
C PHE A 164 3.50 -15.07 -13.18
N VAL A 165 3.70 -15.82 -12.10
CA VAL A 165 4.70 -15.51 -11.06
C VAL A 165 6.11 -15.51 -11.65
N GLU A 166 6.48 -16.54 -12.42
CA GLU A 166 7.81 -16.66 -13.01
C GLU A 166 8.13 -15.53 -13.99
N THR A 167 7.13 -15.05 -14.73
CA THR A 167 7.34 -14.03 -15.78
C THR A 167 7.25 -12.60 -15.25
N THR A 168 6.48 -12.39 -14.18
CA THR A 168 6.25 -11.04 -13.62
C THR A 168 7.19 -10.71 -12.46
N GLY A 169 7.55 -11.69 -11.63
CA GLY A 169 8.35 -11.46 -10.42
C GLY A 169 7.57 -10.83 -9.26
N ILE A 170 6.24 -10.94 -9.23
CA ILE A 170 5.41 -10.49 -8.11
C ILE A 170 5.79 -11.18 -6.79
N ASP A 171 5.42 -10.55 -5.68
CA ASP A 171 5.72 -10.99 -4.32
C ASP A 171 4.57 -11.77 -3.68
N PHE A 172 3.34 -11.40 -4.05
CA PHE A 172 2.09 -12.02 -3.58
C PHE A 172 1.14 -12.21 -4.76
N LEU A 173 0.31 -13.25 -4.70
CA LEU A 173 -0.66 -13.55 -5.75
C LEU A 173 -2.08 -13.56 -5.20
N ALA A 174 -2.90 -12.62 -5.67
CA ALA A 174 -4.35 -12.68 -5.54
C ALA A 174 -4.92 -13.73 -6.50
N VAL A 175 -5.71 -14.64 -5.96
CA VAL A 175 -6.30 -15.77 -6.70
C VAL A 175 -7.82 -15.74 -6.68
N SER A 176 -8.43 -16.04 -7.82
CA SER A 176 -9.86 -16.24 -7.95
C SER A 176 -10.20 -17.72 -7.80
N ILE A 177 -10.80 -18.05 -6.66
CA ILE A 177 -11.25 -19.41 -6.30
C ILE A 177 -12.75 -19.48 -6.01
N GLY A 178 -13.51 -18.48 -6.45
CA GLY A 178 -14.97 -18.41 -6.27
C GLY A 178 -15.46 -17.37 -5.26
N THR A 179 -14.59 -16.46 -4.81
CA THR A 179 -15.01 -15.22 -4.12
C THR A 179 -15.50 -14.16 -5.11
N VAL A 180 -16.19 -13.14 -4.60
CA VAL A 180 -16.66 -11.96 -5.35
C VAL A 180 -16.53 -10.73 -4.43
N HIS A 181 -16.35 -9.53 -4.98
CA HIS A 181 -16.39 -8.30 -4.19
C HIS A 181 -17.84 -7.94 -3.82
N GLY A 182 -18.00 -7.30 -2.66
CA GLY A 182 -19.31 -6.80 -2.23
C GLY A 182 -20.18 -7.86 -1.54
N ARG A 183 -21.48 -7.55 -1.41
CA ARG A 183 -22.43 -8.42 -0.71
C ARG A 183 -22.80 -9.65 -1.57
N MET A 184 -22.47 -10.84 -1.07
CA MET A 184 -22.93 -12.10 -1.65
C MET A 184 -24.32 -12.51 -1.14
N ARG A 185 -25.13 -13.11 -2.02
CA ARG A 185 -26.34 -13.87 -1.64
C ARG A 185 -26.05 -15.38 -1.72
N GLY A 186 -26.21 -16.08 -0.59
CA GLY A 186 -25.98 -17.53 -0.48
C GLY A 186 -24.55 -17.88 -0.02
N GLU A 187 -24.26 -19.17 0.09
CA GLU A 187 -22.92 -19.65 0.48
C GLU A 187 -21.97 -19.68 -0.72
N ALA A 188 -20.81 -19.02 -0.59
CA ALA A 188 -19.74 -19.07 -1.58
C ALA A 188 -19.19 -20.50 -1.70
N LYS A 189 -19.13 -21.04 -2.92
CA LYS A 189 -18.53 -22.35 -3.20
C LYS A 189 -17.07 -22.15 -3.60
N LEU A 190 -16.18 -22.16 -2.61
CA LEU A 190 -14.76 -21.98 -2.81
C LEU A 190 -14.08 -23.27 -3.27
N ASP A 191 -13.21 -23.16 -4.28
CA ASP A 191 -12.40 -24.27 -4.79
C ASP A 191 -11.10 -24.41 -3.98
N PHE A 192 -11.20 -25.01 -2.79
CA PHE A 192 -10.05 -25.22 -1.90
C PHE A 192 -9.00 -26.20 -2.45
N GLN A 193 -9.40 -27.11 -3.34
CA GLN A 193 -8.46 -28.02 -3.98
C GLN A 193 -7.54 -27.23 -4.93
N ARG A 194 -8.11 -26.37 -5.77
CA ARG A 194 -7.34 -25.43 -6.60
C ARG A 194 -6.43 -24.55 -5.77
N LEU A 195 -6.93 -23.97 -4.68
CA LEU A 195 -6.10 -23.15 -3.79
C LEU A 195 -4.90 -23.92 -3.27
N ARG A 196 -5.11 -25.16 -2.81
CA ARG A 196 -4.03 -26.05 -2.35
C ARG A 196 -3.02 -26.34 -3.45
N ASP A 197 -3.49 -26.67 -4.65
CA ASP A 197 -2.62 -27.01 -5.79
C ASP A 197 -1.77 -25.80 -6.20
N ILE A 198 -2.34 -24.59 -6.22
CA ILE A 198 -1.62 -23.34 -6.46
C ILE A 198 -0.56 -23.11 -5.36
N ASN A 199 -0.94 -23.22 -4.09
CA ASN A 199 -0.04 -23.00 -2.98
C ASN A 199 1.16 -23.97 -3.00
N GLN A 200 0.91 -25.25 -3.26
CA GLN A 200 1.96 -26.27 -3.37
C GLN A 200 2.92 -26.03 -4.55
N ALA A 201 2.39 -25.54 -5.67
CA ALA A 201 3.19 -25.25 -6.85
C ALA A 201 4.08 -24.01 -6.70
N LEU A 202 3.56 -22.96 -6.06
CA LEU A 202 4.25 -21.67 -5.96
C LEU A 202 5.13 -21.52 -4.72
N GLY A 203 4.67 -22.00 -3.56
CA GLY A 203 5.33 -21.74 -2.28
C GLY A 203 5.40 -20.25 -1.90
N LEU A 204 4.50 -19.43 -2.44
CA LEU A 204 4.48 -17.96 -2.35
C LEU A 204 3.20 -17.50 -1.63
N PRO A 205 3.21 -16.40 -0.85
CA PRO A 205 2.05 -16.03 -0.06
C PRO A 205 0.85 -15.62 -0.93
N LEU A 206 -0.30 -16.26 -0.68
CA LEU A 206 -1.52 -16.04 -1.47
C LEU A 206 -2.44 -14.99 -0.81
N VAL A 207 -3.21 -14.31 -1.65
CA VAL A 207 -4.15 -13.25 -1.25
C VAL A 207 -5.57 -13.62 -1.68
N ILE A 208 -6.54 -13.32 -0.82
CA ILE A 208 -7.96 -13.45 -1.13
C ILE A 208 -8.66 -12.11 -1.04
N HIS A 209 -9.32 -11.80 -2.14
CA HIS A 209 -10.23 -10.67 -2.30
C HIS A 209 -11.68 -11.11 -2.08
N GLY A 210 -12.54 -10.18 -1.66
CA GLY A 210 -13.97 -10.45 -1.48
C GLY A 210 -14.28 -11.45 -0.36
N GLY A 211 -13.65 -11.30 0.82
CA GLY A 211 -13.88 -12.19 1.96
C GLY A 211 -15.24 -12.01 2.66
N THR A 212 -15.96 -10.91 2.40
CA THR A 212 -17.19 -10.59 3.13
C THR A 212 -18.26 -11.68 2.94
N GLY A 213 -18.78 -12.20 4.04
CA GLY A 213 -19.81 -13.27 4.04
C GLY A 213 -19.28 -14.70 4.09
N LEU A 214 -17.96 -14.91 4.11
CA LEU A 214 -17.38 -16.24 4.34
C LEU A 214 -17.56 -16.69 5.80
N SER A 215 -17.80 -17.99 5.97
CA SER A 215 -17.86 -18.63 7.29
C SER A 215 -16.47 -18.76 7.92
N GLU A 216 -16.42 -18.91 9.25
CA GLU A 216 -15.15 -19.12 9.97
C GLU A 216 -14.36 -20.33 9.45
N ASP A 217 -15.05 -21.42 9.12
CA ASP A 217 -14.41 -22.62 8.58
C ASP A 217 -13.82 -22.39 7.20
N GLN A 218 -14.48 -21.60 6.35
CA GLN A 218 -13.92 -21.20 5.07
C GLN A 218 -12.64 -20.37 5.26
N TYR A 219 -12.63 -19.41 6.18
CA TYR A 219 -11.41 -18.64 6.49
C TYR A 219 -10.28 -19.53 6.99
N ARG A 220 -10.56 -20.47 7.90
CA ARG A 220 -9.56 -21.44 8.37
C ARG A 220 -8.99 -22.26 7.22
N GLN A 221 -9.84 -22.69 6.27
CA GLN A 221 -9.41 -23.42 5.09
C GLN A 221 -8.59 -22.55 4.13
N LEU A 222 -8.94 -21.29 3.93
CA LEU A 222 -8.12 -20.35 3.14
C LEU A 222 -6.70 -20.27 3.70
N ILE A 223 -6.59 -19.98 5.00
CA ILE A 223 -5.31 -19.79 5.70
C ILE A 223 -4.48 -21.07 5.68
N THR A 224 -5.11 -22.22 5.94
CA THR A 224 -4.43 -23.54 5.92
C THR A 224 -3.87 -23.87 4.52
N ASN A 225 -4.44 -23.30 3.45
CA ASN A 225 -3.97 -23.50 2.09
C ASN A 225 -3.19 -22.29 1.54
N GLY A 226 -2.50 -21.53 2.42
CA GLY A 226 -1.47 -20.56 2.02
C GLY A 226 -1.93 -19.10 1.87
N VAL A 227 -3.19 -18.79 2.20
CA VAL A 227 -3.69 -17.42 2.20
C VAL A 227 -3.19 -16.67 3.42
N VAL A 228 -2.52 -15.54 3.21
CA VAL A 228 -1.91 -14.74 4.28
C VAL A 228 -2.35 -13.28 4.30
N LYS A 229 -3.00 -12.81 3.24
CA LYS A 229 -3.63 -11.49 3.16
C LYS A 229 -5.08 -11.69 2.78
N ILE A 230 -5.96 -11.05 3.53
CA ILE A 230 -7.40 -11.07 3.27
C ILE A 230 -7.85 -9.62 3.16
N ASN A 231 -8.35 -9.24 1.98
CA ASN A 231 -8.92 -7.93 1.73
C ASN A 231 -10.34 -7.85 2.29
N TYR A 232 -10.65 -6.74 2.97
CA TYR A 232 -11.89 -6.63 3.72
C TYR A 232 -12.37 -5.19 3.87
N TYR A 233 -13.46 -4.85 3.18
CA TYR A 233 -14.09 -3.53 3.25
C TYR A 233 -15.60 -3.59 3.51
N THR A 234 -16.33 -4.34 2.67
CA THR A 234 -17.80 -4.30 2.63
C THR A 234 -18.46 -4.44 4.01
N ALA A 235 -18.02 -5.39 4.85
CA ALA A 235 -18.57 -5.55 6.21
C ALA A 235 -18.20 -4.41 7.18
N LEU A 236 -17.04 -3.76 7.03
CA LEU A 236 -16.70 -2.55 7.80
C LEU A 236 -17.63 -1.40 7.41
N ALA A 237 -17.89 -1.22 6.12
CA ALA A 237 -18.83 -0.24 5.60
C ALA A 237 -20.26 -0.50 6.10
N ASP A 238 -20.68 -1.76 6.15
CA ASP A 238 -21.99 -2.14 6.70
C ASP A 238 -22.10 -1.87 8.20
N ALA A 239 -21.05 -2.16 8.98
CA ALA A 239 -20.99 -1.85 10.42
C ALA A 239 -21.07 -0.34 10.66
N ALA A 240 -20.31 0.46 9.91
CA ALA A 240 -20.36 1.92 9.96
C ALA A 240 -21.76 2.45 9.59
N GLY A 241 -22.35 1.96 8.49
CA GLY A 241 -23.68 2.35 8.05
C GLY A 241 -24.79 1.96 9.02
N ALA A 242 -24.68 0.80 9.68
CA ALA A 242 -25.59 0.37 10.73
C ALA A 242 -25.51 1.29 11.97
N ALA A 243 -24.31 1.70 12.38
CA ALA A 243 -24.13 2.66 13.47
C ALA A 243 -24.81 4.01 13.15
N ILE A 244 -24.62 4.54 11.94
CA ILE A 244 -25.26 5.78 11.49
C ILE A 244 -26.79 5.63 11.48
N ARG A 245 -27.33 4.55 10.90
CA ARG A 245 -28.77 4.28 10.87
C ARG A 245 -29.38 4.26 12.27
N LYS A 246 -28.73 3.57 13.21
CA LYS A 246 -29.15 3.53 14.61
C LYS A 246 -29.17 4.92 15.25
N ASN A 247 -28.18 5.75 14.95
CA ASN A 247 -28.14 7.12 15.47
C ASN A 247 -29.29 7.96 14.90
N VAL A 248 -29.57 7.86 13.59
CA VAL A 248 -30.71 8.55 12.94
C VAL A 248 -32.04 8.16 13.60
N GLU A 249 -32.25 6.87 13.88
CA GLU A 249 -33.47 6.40 14.56
C GLU A 249 -33.57 6.87 16.01
N ALA A 250 -32.44 7.16 16.66
CA ALA A 250 -32.37 7.50 18.09
C ALA A 250 -32.41 9.00 18.39
N THR A 251 -32.32 9.89 17.40
CA THR A 251 -32.28 11.34 17.60
C THR A 251 -33.17 12.08 16.60
N GLU A 252 -33.85 13.14 17.05
CA GLU A 252 -34.52 14.10 16.15
C GLU A 252 -33.54 15.15 15.60
N ASN A 253 -32.31 15.20 16.13
CA ASN A 253 -31.29 16.17 15.76
C ASN A 253 -30.34 15.61 14.69
N ASN A 254 -30.37 16.19 13.49
CA ASN A 254 -29.54 15.80 12.36
C ASN A 254 -28.10 16.33 12.41
N ALA A 255 -27.57 16.64 13.60
CA ALA A 255 -26.20 17.10 13.76
C ALA A 255 -25.21 15.99 13.38
N PHE A 256 -24.29 16.29 12.44
CA PHE A 256 -23.31 15.33 11.92
C PHE A 256 -22.57 14.54 13.02
N THR A 257 -22.05 15.22 14.04
CA THR A 257 -21.30 14.59 15.14
C THR A 257 -22.13 13.66 16.03
N GLN A 258 -23.45 13.80 16.02
CA GLN A 258 -24.36 12.84 16.67
C GLN A 258 -24.62 11.64 15.74
N LEU A 259 -24.79 11.89 14.44
CA LEU A 259 -25.06 10.84 13.45
C LEU A 259 -23.86 9.91 13.25
N THR A 260 -22.63 10.40 13.33
CA THR A 260 -21.41 9.59 13.18
C THR A 260 -20.90 9.00 14.49
N ARG A 261 -21.56 9.27 15.62
CA ARG A 261 -21.13 8.77 16.93
C ARG A 261 -21.06 7.24 16.93
N GLY A 262 -19.91 6.69 17.33
CA GLY A 262 -19.72 5.24 17.45
C GLY A 262 -19.42 4.51 16.13
N VAL A 263 -19.34 5.22 14.99
CA VAL A 263 -18.89 4.63 13.72
C VAL A 263 -17.51 4.00 13.87
N LYS A 264 -16.54 4.76 14.42
CA LYS A 264 -15.20 4.23 14.74
C LYS A 264 -15.25 2.93 15.54
N ALA A 265 -16.05 2.90 16.61
CA ALA A 265 -16.15 1.73 17.48
C ALA A 265 -16.72 0.51 16.73
N ALA A 266 -17.73 0.71 15.88
CA ALA A 266 -18.29 -0.35 15.05
C ALA A 266 -17.29 -0.93 14.05
N VAL A 267 -16.50 -0.07 13.39
CA VAL A 267 -15.39 -0.50 12.52
C VAL A 267 -14.36 -1.29 13.33
N SER A 268 -13.99 -0.79 14.51
CA SER A 268 -12.99 -1.41 15.38
C SER A 268 -13.41 -2.79 15.88
N GLU A 269 -14.67 -2.96 16.27
CA GLU A 269 -15.23 -4.25 16.71
C GLU A 269 -15.20 -5.29 15.57
N GLU A 270 -15.56 -4.89 14.35
CA GLU A 270 -15.56 -5.81 13.20
C GLU A 270 -14.14 -6.17 12.74
N ALA A 271 -13.22 -5.19 12.71
CA ALA A 271 -11.80 -5.45 12.43
C ALA A 271 -11.17 -6.38 13.49
N GLU A 272 -11.47 -6.18 14.77
CA GLU A 272 -11.01 -7.03 15.87
C GLU A 272 -11.52 -8.48 15.74
N ARG A 273 -12.81 -8.65 15.38
CA ARG A 273 -13.38 -9.97 15.09
C ARG A 273 -12.58 -10.70 14.01
N CYS A 274 -12.27 -10.00 12.92
CA CYS A 274 -11.52 -10.55 11.80
C CYS A 274 -10.07 -10.90 12.19
N ILE A 275 -9.36 -10.01 12.86
CA ILE A 275 -7.97 -10.22 13.33
C ILE A 275 -7.87 -11.48 14.21
N ARG A 276 -8.82 -11.67 15.12
CA ARG A 276 -8.87 -12.86 15.99
C ARG A 276 -9.15 -14.12 15.18
N LEU A 277 -10.10 -14.06 14.25
CA LEU A 277 -10.47 -15.19 13.40
C LEU A 277 -9.33 -15.62 12.46
N TRP A 278 -8.56 -14.66 11.95
CA TRP A 278 -7.47 -14.90 11.00
C TRP A 278 -6.13 -15.24 11.66
N GLY A 279 -6.07 -15.24 12.99
CA GLY A 279 -4.93 -15.74 13.77
C GLY A 279 -3.75 -14.78 13.86
N SER A 280 -3.92 -13.51 13.49
CA SER A 280 -2.88 -12.48 13.59
C SER A 280 -2.81 -11.80 14.97
N ALA A 281 -3.83 -11.97 15.81
CA ALA A 281 -3.81 -11.50 17.20
C ALA A 281 -2.58 -12.05 17.97
N GLY A 282 -1.87 -11.17 18.68
CA GLY A 282 -0.68 -11.50 19.47
C GLY A 282 0.62 -11.62 18.66
N ARG A 283 0.60 -11.42 17.33
CA ARG A 283 1.79 -11.57 16.47
C ARG A 283 2.66 -10.33 16.35
N ALA A 284 2.25 -9.18 16.90
CA ALA A 284 2.94 -7.91 16.72
C ALA A 284 4.43 -7.94 17.14
N THR A 285 4.74 -8.47 18.33
CA THR A 285 6.12 -8.52 18.84
C THR A 285 7.04 -9.33 17.94
N GLU A 286 6.56 -10.48 17.44
CA GLU A 286 7.32 -11.35 16.55
C GLU A 286 7.62 -10.63 15.23
N VAL A 287 6.62 -9.98 14.65
CA VAL A 287 6.75 -9.21 13.40
C VAL A 287 7.68 -8.00 13.57
N LEU A 288 7.53 -7.21 14.64
CA LEU A 288 8.43 -6.06 14.90
C LEU A 288 9.89 -6.48 15.14
N THR A 289 10.12 -7.69 15.63
CA THR A 289 11.47 -8.22 15.86
C THR A 289 12.10 -8.75 14.59
N GLN A 290 11.30 -9.37 13.72
CA GLN A 290 11.81 -10.09 12.54
C GLN A 290 11.75 -9.28 11.25
N CYS A 291 10.85 -8.31 11.15
CA CYS A 291 10.69 -7.48 9.96
C CYS A 291 11.49 -6.19 10.10
N THR A 292 12.14 -5.83 9.01
CA THR A 292 12.87 -4.59 8.80
C THR A 292 11.90 -3.41 8.89
N PRO A 293 12.23 -2.39 9.70
CA PRO A 293 11.46 -1.15 9.72
C PRO A 293 11.47 -0.45 8.36
N TRP A 294 10.34 0.12 7.96
CA TRP A 294 10.25 0.93 6.76
C TRP A 294 10.61 2.39 7.08
N LEU A 295 11.84 2.77 6.73
CA LEU A 295 12.40 4.09 7.02
C LEU A 295 12.79 4.81 5.72
N PRO A 296 12.49 6.11 5.60
CA PRO A 296 12.94 6.90 4.48
C PRO A 296 14.45 7.17 4.55
N VAL A 297 15.00 7.65 3.44
CA VAL A 297 16.39 8.12 3.35
C VAL A 297 16.41 9.58 2.92
N GLU A 298 17.22 10.40 3.57
CA GLU A 298 17.48 11.78 3.18
C GLU A 298 18.73 11.86 2.31
N HIS A 299 18.54 12.22 1.05
CA HIS A 299 19.64 12.54 0.13
C HIS A 299 19.91 14.04 0.19
N LEU A 300 20.98 14.42 0.90
CA LEU A 300 21.39 15.81 1.09
C LEU A 300 22.48 16.18 0.09
N ILE A 301 22.29 17.29 -0.61
CA ILE A 301 23.34 17.92 -1.43
C ILE A 301 23.53 19.35 -0.97
N VAL A 302 24.70 19.69 -0.41
CA VAL A 302 25.09 21.09 -0.15
C VAL A 302 26.12 21.53 -1.18
N TYR A 303 25.94 22.72 -1.75
CA TYR A 303 26.74 23.15 -2.90
C TYR A 303 26.85 24.68 -3.04
N ASN A 304 27.84 25.11 -3.81
CA ASN A 304 27.99 26.46 -4.33
C ASN A 304 27.82 26.46 -5.85
N VAL A 305 27.35 27.57 -6.42
CA VAL A 305 27.23 27.72 -7.88
C VAL A 305 28.30 28.64 -8.44
N ASN A 306 28.72 28.34 -9.67
CA ASN A 306 29.59 29.19 -10.48
C ASN A 306 28.85 29.59 -11.75
N GLY A 307 28.82 30.89 -12.07
CA GLY A 307 28.27 31.37 -13.34
C GLY A 307 26.74 31.49 -13.40
N LEU A 308 26.04 31.37 -12.27
CA LEU A 308 24.63 31.72 -12.13
C LEU A 308 24.45 32.83 -11.09
N ASP A 309 23.50 33.72 -11.34
CA ASP A 309 22.97 34.65 -10.34
C ASP A 309 21.83 34.00 -9.54
N ASP A 310 21.29 34.71 -8.55
CA ASP A 310 20.24 34.17 -7.66
C ASP A 310 18.95 33.80 -8.40
N GLU A 311 18.62 34.51 -9.49
CA GLU A 311 17.46 34.19 -10.34
C GLU A 311 17.69 32.86 -11.08
N GLY A 312 18.83 32.70 -11.74
CA GLY A 312 19.19 31.46 -12.42
C GLY A 312 19.25 30.25 -11.49
N VAL A 313 19.71 30.42 -10.24
CA VAL A 313 19.66 29.35 -9.23
C VAL A 313 18.21 28.99 -8.89
N THR A 314 17.35 29.98 -8.70
CA THR A 314 15.93 29.76 -8.37
C THR A 314 15.21 29.01 -9.48
N GLU A 315 15.47 29.35 -10.75
CA GLU A 315 14.92 28.65 -11.91
C GLU A 315 15.42 27.20 -12.01
N MET A 316 16.73 26.98 -11.86
CA MET A 316 17.31 25.63 -11.83
C MET A 316 16.68 24.80 -10.70
N MET A 317 16.53 25.38 -9.51
CA MET A 317 15.88 24.73 -8.37
C MET A 317 14.43 24.36 -8.67
N ALA A 318 13.65 25.29 -9.23
CA ALA A 318 12.26 25.06 -9.59
C ALA A 318 12.11 23.93 -10.62
N LYS A 319 12.96 23.92 -11.65
CA LYS A 319 12.96 22.86 -12.66
C LYS A 319 13.38 21.51 -12.07
N GLY A 320 14.38 21.48 -11.19
CA GLY A 320 14.77 20.24 -10.52
C GLY A 320 13.67 19.70 -9.60
N ARG A 321 12.97 20.56 -8.85
CA ARG A 321 11.81 20.12 -8.05
C ARG A 321 10.71 19.49 -8.90
N ASP A 322 10.39 20.06 -10.06
CA ASP A 322 9.37 19.51 -10.97
C ASP A 322 9.79 18.18 -11.62
N VAL A 323 11.06 18.03 -11.97
CA VAL A 323 11.57 16.82 -12.65
C VAL A 323 11.81 15.69 -11.65
N LEU A 324 12.50 15.98 -10.55
CA LEU A 324 12.97 14.95 -9.62
C LEU A 324 11.83 14.39 -8.75
N SER A 325 10.78 15.17 -8.47
CA SER A 325 9.61 14.71 -7.70
C SER A 325 8.76 13.65 -8.43
N LYS A 326 8.92 13.55 -9.75
CA LYS A 326 8.22 12.57 -10.59
C LYS A 326 8.94 11.22 -10.66
N ILE A 327 10.15 11.13 -10.10
CA ILE A 327 10.91 9.89 -10.10
C ILE A 327 10.29 8.93 -9.06
N PRO A 328 10.07 7.65 -9.41
CA PRO A 328 9.55 6.67 -8.47
C PRO A 328 10.33 6.60 -7.16
N GLY A 329 9.63 6.58 -6.05
CA GLY A 329 10.20 6.50 -4.71
C GLY A 329 10.71 7.82 -4.14
N VAL A 330 10.65 8.92 -4.90
CA VAL A 330 10.92 10.27 -4.40
C VAL A 330 9.67 10.83 -3.72
N ARG A 331 9.81 11.15 -2.44
CA ARG A 331 8.75 11.64 -1.54
C ARG A 331 8.62 13.15 -1.57
N GLU A 332 9.78 13.80 -1.48
CA GLU A 332 9.87 15.24 -1.36
C GLU A 332 11.18 15.70 -1.99
N VAL A 333 11.12 16.86 -2.67
CA VAL A 333 12.32 17.56 -3.16
C VAL A 333 12.27 18.98 -2.61
N ALA A 334 13.00 19.20 -1.53
CA ALA A 334 13.18 20.52 -0.94
C ALA A 334 14.50 21.14 -1.41
N THR A 335 14.48 22.46 -1.52
CA THR A 335 15.66 23.26 -1.86
C THR A 335 15.77 24.45 -0.94
N GLY A 336 16.97 24.90 -0.64
CA GLY A 336 17.15 26.05 0.24
C GLY A 336 18.43 26.82 -0.02
N SER A 337 18.48 28.01 0.57
CA SER A 337 19.67 28.85 0.66
C SER A 337 20.08 29.05 2.11
N ALA A 338 21.38 29.14 2.37
CA ALA A 338 21.90 29.43 3.69
C ALA A 338 21.38 30.78 4.20
N VAL A 339 20.85 30.79 5.43
CA VAL A 339 20.42 32.03 6.09
C VAL A 339 21.62 32.90 6.47
N LYS A 340 22.75 32.26 6.82
CA LYS A 340 24.01 32.96 7.11
C LYS A 340 24.74 33.32 5.83
N THR A 341 25.30 34.54 5.79
CA THR A 341 26.04 35.06 4.64
C THR A 341 27.47 34.52 4.54
N ASP A 342 28.01 33.98 5.64
CA ASP A 342 29.37 33.41 5.75
C ASP A 342 29.37 31.87 5.72
N ALA A 343 28.29 31.24 5.30
CA ALA A 343 28.20 29.79 5.19
C ALA A 343 29.16 29.25 4.12
N ALA A 344 29.83 28.12 4.41
CA ALA A 344 30.74 27.47 3.47
C ALA A 344 30.04 26.97 2.19
N TYR A 345 28.78 26.56 2.32
CA TYR A 345 27.91 26.20 1.21
C TYR A 345 26.66 27.08 1.22
N ARG A 346 26.34 27.67 0.07
CA ARG A 346 25.24 28.63 -0.08
C ARG A 346 23.89 27.96 -0.30
N TYR A 347 23.84 26.82 -0.98
CA TYR A 347 22.59 26.20 -1.41
C TYR A 347 22.50 24.73 -0.99
N THR A 348 21.27 24.23 -0.91
CA THR A 348 20.99 22.82 -0.58
C THR A 348 19.89 22.24 -1.45
N TRP A 349 20.04 20.96 -1.78
CA TRP A 349 18.95 20.04 -2.12
C TRP A 349 18.76 19.08 -0.95
N LEU A 350 17.51 18.78 -0.64
CA LEU A 350 17.12 17.70 0.27
C LEU A 350 16.07 16.88 -0.46
N VAL A 351 16.43 15.65 -0.84
CA VAL A 351 15.53 14.73 -1.52
C VAL A 351 15.23 13.59 -0.57
N GLN A 352 13.95 13.41 -0.24
CA GLN A 352 13.54 12.31 0.61
C GLN A 352 13.15 11.12 -0.27
N PHE A 353 13.74 9.97 -0.03
CA PHE A 353 13.40 8.70 -0.66
C PHE A 353 12.56 7.83 0.28
N CYS A 354 11.62 7.07 -0.28
CA CYS A 354 10.74 6.19 0.50
C CYS A 354 11.49 5.02 1.16
N HIS A 355 12.62 4.59 0.59
CA HIS A 355 13.38 3.42 0.99
C HIS A 355 14.83 3.48 0.45
N PRO A 356 15.83 2.85 1.10
CA PRO A 356 17.22 2.83 0.61
C PRO A 356 17.40 2.30 -0.82
N ALA A 357 16.54 1.39 -1.29
CA ALA A 357 16.60 0.86 -2.66
C ALA A 357 16.46 1.96 -3.73
N VAL A 358 15.80 3.07 -3.41
CA VAL A 358 15.60 4.21 -4.31
C VAL A 358 16.93 4.89 -4.64
N ILE A 359 17.95 4.81 -3.79
CA ILE A 359 19.23 5.51 -4.00
C ILE A 359 19.84 5.16 -5.35
N ASP A 360 19.87 3.87 -5.69
CA ASP A 360 20.48 3.41 -6.94
C ASP A 360 19.53 3.63 -8.13
N SER A 361 18.23 3.35 -7.98
CA SER A 361 17.25 3.57 -9.07
C SER A 361 17.11 5.05 -9.43
N TYR A 362 17.13 5.95 -8.44
CA TYR A 362 17.15 7.40 -8.64
C TYR A 362 18.44 7.86 -9.34
N ARG A 363 19.60 7.35 -8.91
CA ARG A 363 20.90 7.73 -9.48
C ARG A 363 20.94 7.48 -10.99
N ASP A 364 20.40 6.34 -11.41
CA ASP A 364 20.43 5.88 -12.81
C ASP A 364 19.19 6.32 -13.61
N HIS A 365 18.19 6.94 -12.97
CA HIS A 365 16.97 7.38 -13.64
C HIS A 365 17.26 8.45 -14.71
N ALA A 366 16.69 8.28 -15.91
CA ALA A 366 16.98 9.12 -17.06
C ALA A 366 16.73 10.62 -16.80
N ASP A 367 15.65 10.93 -16.08
CA ASP A 367 15.30 12.32 -15.72
C ASP A 367 16.28 12.93 -14.72
N HIS A 368 16.74 12.16 -13.74
CA HIS A 368 17.77 12.62 -12.81
C HIS A 368 19.09 12.86 -13.56
N VAL A 369 19.52 11.92 -14.40
CA VAL A 369 20.74 12.04 -15.20
C VAL A 369 20.66 13.27 -16.12
N ALA A 370 19.55 13.44 -16.84
CA ALA A 370 19.34 14.57 -17.74
C ALA A 370 19.37 15.91 -16.99
N PHE A 371 18.65 16.04 -15.87
CA PHE A 371 18.67 17.24 -15.03
C PHE A 371 20.08 17.50 -14.48
N ALA A 372 20.71 16.47 -13.91
CA ALA A 372 21.99 16.59 -13.26
C ALA A 372 23.08 17.01 -14.25
N ASP A 373 23.17 16.39 -15.42
CA ASP A 373 24.23 16.66 -16.39
C ASP A 373 24.03 17.97 -17.17
N GLN A 374 22.79 18.35 -17.46
CA GLN A 374 22.52 19.52 -18.30
C GLN A 374 22.39 20.81 -17.50
N LEU A 375 21.91 20.74 -16.26
CA LEU A 375 21.50 21.93 -15.51
C LEU A 375 22.24 22.10 -14.18
N PHE A 376 22.54 21.01 -13.47
CA PHE A 376 23.10 21.10 -12.12
C PHE A 376 24.63 20.99 -12.08
N ARG A 377 25.21 19.88 -12.54
CA ARG A 377 26.65 19.60 -12.49
C ARG A 377 27.53 20.65 -13.21
N PRO A 378 27.11 21.26 -14.34
CA PRO A 378 27.91 22.29 -15.01
C PRO A 378 28.12 23.55 -14.17
N VAL A 379 27.20 23.86 -13.25
CA VAL A 379 27.22 25.07 -12.43
C VAL A 379 27.55 24.79 -10.97
N ALA A 380 27.29 23.57 -10.47
CA ALA A 380 27.58 23.15 -9.11
C ALA A 380 29.06 22.78 -8.94
N GLY A 381 29.86 23.79 -8.59
CA GLY A 381 31.32 23.67 -8.41
C GLY A 381 31.69 22.79 -7.23
N GLU A 382 31.84 23.40 -6.05
CA GLU A 382 32.06 22.66 -4.80
C GLU A 382 30.73 22.09 -4.29
N ARG A 383 30.68 20.77 -4.07
CA ARG A 383 29.50 20.09 -3.53
C ARG A 383 29.85 18.90 -2.65
N ILE A 384 28.95 18.61 -1.70
CA ILE A 384 28.91 17.38 -0.91
C ILE A 384 27.55 16.75 -1.16
N SER A 385 27.52 15.43 -1.40
CA SER A 385 26.30 14.64 -1.59
C SER A 385 26.40 13.39 -0.72
N ILE A 386 25.45 13.22 0.20
CA ILE A 386 25.45 12.17 1.22
C ILE A 386 24.01 11.71 1.47
N ASP A 387 23.83 10.40 1.62
CA ASP A 387 22.58 9.75 2.03
C ASP A 387 22.57 9.52 3.54
N TYR A 388 21.47 9.87 4.21
CA TYR A 388 21.28 9.71 5.64
C TYR A 388 20.04 8.85 5.92
N ALA A 389 20.22 7.77 6.67
CA ALA A 389 19.10 7.04 7.26
C ALA A 389 18.60 7.77 8.51
N TRP A 390 17.29 7.70 8.76
CA TRP A 390 16.71 8.20 9.99
C TRP A 390 17.12 7.31 11.18
N ILE A 391 17.38 7.95 12.33
CA ILE A 391 17.61 7.28 13.61
C ILE A 391 16.48 7.73 14.54
N GLU A 392 15.60 6.80 14.93
CA GLU A 392 14.52 7.04 15.90
C GLU A 392 14.85 6.49 17.29
#